data_AF-A0A1B6C9H2-F1
#
_entry.id   AF-A0A1B6C9H2-F1
#
_cell.length_a   1.000
_cell.length_b   1.000
_cell.length_c   1.000
_cell.angle_alpha   90.00
_cell.angle_beta   90.00
_cell.angle_gamma   90.00
#
_symmetry.space_group_name_H-M   'P 1'
#
loop_
_entity.id
_entity.type
_entity.pdbx_description
1 polymer ?
#
loop_
_entity_poly.entity_id
_entity_poly.type
_entity_poly.pdbx_seq_one_letter_code
_entity_poly.pdbx_strand_id
1 'polypeptide(L)'
;MDDICRCSVYYADQMSIRVDKMGVTETVYEKKFEVTNEWCLAINNIDYVRQSIKPFVKELGMDDIVKQLADFKSPSAAEHCRDTLQLVMDNAVDTVKNKILDLLEIVVNKMSPSICRFLMEGAELLNQDSNSVDRLMQYLDENLVTLHSQLNPDNFDRILNIVFEKVAKIIYDVVESSLEKRRPPSFFANLKQTLKVLIGFFKQGDKPTTNEVMERIDRLLTLYGLETWDLITQVHLERLKEQRELTTPTLGMLTVKLQFVHDTLRIEVMNARNLRPADNNGSCDPYVKVHLIPEDKFAGVTRPRTKTHKRNLFPLFEENFSIQLTHEQREVKDGLLLFMVKDQDYFGMSSEFLGEAYYPFSEIASTTMETGLEEMAQIHLKLSKPTNFDSDAMKALDHRQGEKLAKDFIKRQKSKQLPQPKIDKNGGY
;
A
#
# COMPACT_ATOMS: atom_id res chain seq x y z
N MET A 1 29.09 -24.15 -36.56
CA MET A 1 28.50 -23.72 -35.26
C MET A 1 28.07 -22.28 -35.29
N ASP A 2 28.98 -21.32 -35.53
CA ASP A 2 28.63 -19.90 -35.61
C ASP A 2 27.54 -19.61 -36.66
N ASP A 3 27.67 -20.18 -37.87
CA ASP A 3 26.65 -20.04 -38.92
C ASP A 3 25.29 -20.62 -38.52
N ILE A 4 25.26 -21.72 -37.75
CA ILE A 4 24.01 -22.31 -37.26
C ILE A 4 23.34 -21.33 -36.31
N CYS A 5 24.09 -20.76 -35.36
CA CYS A 5 23.58 -19.75 -34.45
C CYS A 5 23.04 -18.53 -35.20
N ARG A 6 23.79 -18.00 -36.18
CA ARG A 6 23.37 -16.85 -37.00
C ARG A 6 22.09 -17.15 -37.78
N CYS A 7 21.99 -18.34 -38.39
CA CYS A 7 20.80 -18.77 -39.12
C CYS A 7 19.59 -18.95 -38.19
N SER A 8 19.78 -19.53 -37.00
CA SER A 8 18.71 -19.68 -36.00
C SER A 8 18.18 -18.32 -35.51
N VAL A 9 19.10 -17.38 -35.25
CA VAL A 9 18.74 -16.00 -34.88
C VAL A 9 18.01 -15.30 -36.02
N TYR A 10 18.53 -15.38 -37.24
CA TYR A 10 17.89 -14.80 -38.42
C TYR A 10 16.48 -15.37 -38.63
N TYR A 11 16.30 -16.69 -38.48
CA TYR A 11 14.99 -17.32 -38.56
C TYR A 11 14.03 -16.77 -37.50
N ALA A 12 14.47 -16.65 -36.24
CA ALA A 12 13.66 -16.09 -35.16
C ALA A 12 13.23 -14.65 -35.46
N ASP A 13 14.14 -13.82 -35.97
CA ASP A 13 13.83 -12.43 -36.35
C ASP A 13 12.81 -12.37 -37.50
N GLN A 14 12.94 -13.22 -38.52
CA GLN A 14 11.96 -13.29 -39.61
C GLN A 14 10.58 -13.74 -39.14
N MET A 15 10.53 -14.71 -38.22
CA MET A 15 9.26 -15.15 -37.62
C MET A 15 8.62 -14.03 -36.81
N SER A 16 9.41 -13.30 -36.00
CA SER A 16 8.94 -12.12 -35.24
C SER A 16 8.35 -11.05 -36.16
N ILE A 17 9.04 -10.69 -37.25
CA ILE A 17 8.57 -9.66 -38.21
C ILE A 17 7.25 -10.09 -38.86
N ARG A 18 7.10 -11.38 -39.16
CA ARG A 18 5.91 -11.92 -39.81
C ARG A 18 4.66 -11.78 -38.93
N VAL A 19 4.78 -12.04 -37.63
CA VAL A 19 3.64 -12.00 -36.70
C VAL A 19 3.36 -10.61 -36.13
N ASP A 20 4.33 -9.68 -36.19
CA ASP A 20 4.24 -8.36 -35.55
C ASP A 20 2.98 -7.55 -35.91
N LYS A 21 2.47 -7.68 -37.13
CA LYS A 21 1.27 -6.96 -37.62
C LYS A 21 -0.04 -7.71 -37.39
N MET A 22 0.01 -8.93 -36.86
CA MET A 22 -1.16 -9.78 -36.65
C MET A 22 -1.81 -9.50 -35.28
N GLY A 23 -3.10 -9.80 -35.16
CA GLY A 23 -3.84 -9.70 -33.90
C GLY A 23 -4.43 -8.34 -33.58
N VAL A 24 -4.34 -7.35 -34.46
CA VAL A 24 -5.03 -6.07 -34.27
C VAL A 24 -6.49 -6.21 -34.70
N THR A 25 -7.40 -6.14 -33.74
CA THR A 25 -8.85 -6.12 -33.94
C THR A 25 -9.36 -4.69 -33.75
N GLU A 26 -10.00 -4.13 -34.77
CA GLU A 26 -10.54 -2.77 -34.76
C GLU A 26 -12.05 -2.80 -35.06
N THR A 27 -12.83 -2.31 -34.13
CA THR A 27 -14.29 -2.11 -34.22
C THR A 27 -14.59 -0.61 -34.10
N VAL A 28 -15.84 -0.22 -34.36
CA VAL A 28 -16.29 1.18 -34.21
C VAL A 28 -16.08 1.72 -32.79
N TYR A 29 -16.08 0.83 -31.79
CA TYR A 29 -16.02 1.19 -30.37
C TYR A 29 -14.65 0.93 -29.73
N GLU A 30 -13.83 0.07 -30.31
CA GLU A 30 -12.61 -0.41 -29.68
C GLU A 30 -11.57 -0.85 -30.70
N LYS A 31 -10.31 -0.48 -30.46
CA LYS A 31 -9.14 -1.07 -31.10
C LYS A 31 -8.32 -1.79 -30.03
N LYS A 32 -8.17 -3.11 -30.16
CA LYS A 32 -7.41 -3.96 -29.23
C LYS A 32 -6.53 -4.95 -29.95
N PHE A 33 -5.54 -5.46 -29.21
CA PHE A 33 -4.73 -6.59 -29.65
C PHE A 33 -5.29 -7.89 -29.06
N GLU A 34 -5.36 -8.94 -29.85
CA GLU A 34 -5.72 -10.29 -29.44
C GLU A 34 -4.60 -11.24 -29.89
N VAL A 35 -4.17 -12.12 -28.98
CA VAL A 35 -3.19 -13.15 -29.27
C VAL A 35 -3.80 -14.11 -30.28
N THR A 36 -3.08 -14.31 -31.38
CA THR A 36 -3.51 -15.23 -32.45
C THR A 36 -2.71 -16.51 -32.42
N ASN A 37 -3.23 -17.57 -33.05
CA ASN A 37 -2.53 -18.85 -33.15
C ASN A 37 -1.18 -18.71 -33.85
N GLU A 38 -1.04 -17.78 -34.80
CA GLU A 38 0.21 -17.53 -35.52
C GLU A 38 1.34 -17.07 -34.60
N TRP A 39 1.04 -16.27 -33.56
CA TRP A 39 2.01 -15.89 -32.55
C TRP A 39 2.53 -17.12 -31.80
N CYS A 40 1.62 -17.98 -31.35
CA CYS A 40 1.97 -19.21 -30.63
C CYS A 40 2.79 -20.18 -31.51
N LEU A 41 2.41 -20.34 -32.78
CA LEU A 41 3.14 -21.14 -33.75
C LEU A 41 4.53 -20.59 -34.01
N ALA A 42 4.69 -19.27 -34.13
CA ALA A 42 6.00 -18.65 -34.30
C ALA A 42 6.92 -18.93 -33.11
N ILE A 43 6.41 -18.77 -31.88
CA ILE A 43 7.15 -19.07 -30.65
C ILE A 43 7.55 -20.56 -30.58
N ASN A 44 6.61 -21.48 -30.83
CA ASN A 44 6.90 -22.91 -30.80
C ASN A 44 7.89 -23.33 -31.89
N ASN A 45 7.83 -22.73 -33.08
CA ASN A 45 8.76 -23.02 -34.16
C ASN A 45 10.18 -22.56 -33.80
N ILE A 46 10.34 -21.39 -33.18
CA ILE A 46 11.64 -20.93 -32.67
C ILE A 46 12.14 -21.87 -31.55
N ASP A 47 11.25 -22.32 -30.67
CA ASP A 47 11.60 -23.28 -29.62
C ASP A 47 11.99 -24.65 -30.20
N TYR A 48 11.34 -25.09 -31.27
CA TYR A 48 11.73 -26.30 -32.01
C TYR A 48 13.14 -26.17 -32.59
N VAL A 49 13.46 -25.01 -33.20
CA VAL A 49 14.83 -24.71 -33.66
C VAL A 49 15.81 -24.78 -32.49
N ARG A 50 15.49 -24.17 -31.35
CA ARG A 50 16.32 -24.21 -30.13
C ARG A 50 16.60 -25.64 -29.67
N GLN A 51 15.56 -26.48 -29.58
CA GLN A 51 15.67 -27.87 -29.16
C GLN A 51 16.47 -28.72 -30.16
N SER A 52 16.41 -28.38 -31.45
CA SER A 52 17.09 -29.10 -32.53
C SER A 52 18.59 -28.80 -32.63
N ILE A 53 19.09 -27.71 -32.03
CA ILE A 53 20.52 -27.36 -32.06
C ILE A 53 21.37 -28.49 -31.49
N LYS A 54 21.11 -28.96 -30.26
CA LYS A 54 21.95 -29.98 -29.60
C LYS A 54 21.99 -31.32 -30.37
N PRO A 55 20.85 -31.90 -30.80
CA PRO A 55 20.85 -33.09 -31.66
C PRO A 55 21.60 -32.89 -32.97
N PHE A 56 21.41 -31.75 -33.64
CA PHE A 56 22.05 -31.47 -34.92
C PHE A 56 23.59 -31.40 -34.80
N VAL A 57 24.11 -30.79 -33.73
CA VAL A 57 25.57 -30.76 -33.47
C VAL A 57 26.14 -32.17 -33.27
N LYS A 58 25.38 -33.04 -32.60
CA LYS A 58 25.76 -34.45 -32.43
C LYS A 58 25.81 -35.18 -33.77
N GLU A 59 24.84 -34.95 -34.64
CA GLU A 59 24.78 -35.53 -36.00
C GLU A 59 25.93 -35.05 -36.91
N LEU A 60 26.45 -33.84 -36.68
CA LEU A 60 27.62 -33.33 -37.40
C LEU A 60 28.94 -34.08 -37.07
N GLY A 61 28.91 -35.08 -36.19
CA GLY A 61 30.08 -35.89 -35.85
C GLY A 61 31.09 -35.17 -34.98
N MET A 62 30.64 -34.23 -34.14
CA MET A 62 31.52 -33.46 -33.25
C MET A 62 32.36 -34.37 -32.35
N ASP A 63 31.79 -35.46 -31.85
CA ASP A 63 32.50 -36.44 -31.02
C ASP A 63 33.64 -37.13 -31.77
N ASP A 64 33.44 -37.45 -33.06
CA ASP A 64 34.46 -38.06 -33.92
C ASP A 64 35.59 -37.08 -34.23
N ILE A 65 35.26 -35.80 -34.47
CA ILE A 65 36.27 -34.74 -34.69
C ILE A 65 37.12 -34.53 -33.43
N VAL A 66 36.50 -34.48 -32.25
CA VAL A 66 37.22 -34.35 -30.97
C VAL A 66 38.10 -35.57 -30.73
N LYS A 67 37.63 -36.77 -31.06
CA LYS A 67 38.41 -38.01 -30.94
C LYS A 67 39.64 -38.01 -31.86
N GLN A 68 39.47 -37.62 -33.13
CA GLN A 68 40.59 -37.51 -34.07
C GLN A 68 41.61 -36.44 -33.63
N LEU A 69 41.17 -35.34 -33.02
CA LEU A 69 42.06 -34.32 -32.47
C LEU A 69 42.88 -34.84 -31.27
N ALA A 70 42.30 -35.74 -30.46
CA ALA A 70 43.00 -36.38 -29.35
C ALA A 70 44.14 -37.28 -29.85
N ASP A 71 43.88 -38.03 -30.91
CA ASP A 71 44.84 -38.92 -31.56
C ASP A 71 45.96 -38.15 -32.29
N PHE A 72 45.64 -36.99 -32.89
CA PHE A 72 46.60 -36.20 -33.66
C PHE A 72 47.48 -35.27 -32.83
N LYS A 73 46.95 -34.70 -31.73
CA LYS A 73 47.64 -33.62 -30.99
C LYS A 73 47.91 -34.00 -29.54
N SER A 74 46.87 -34.05 -28.70
CA SER A 74 46.93 -34.56 -27.32
C SER A 74 45.52 -34.67 -26.74
N PRO A 75 45.31 -35.52 -25.71
CA PRO A 75 44.03 -35.61 -25.01
C PRO A 75 43.57 -34.27 -24.41
N SER A 76 44.49 -33.48 -23.84
CA SER A 76 44.19 -32.16 -23.26
C SER A 76 43.77 -31.14 -24.33
N ALA A 77 44.37 -31.17 -25.53
CA ALA A 77 43.96 -30.29 -26.62
C ALA A 77 42.55 -30.64 -27.15
N ALA A 78 42.20 -31.92 -27.16
CA ALA A 78 40.87 -32.38 -27.53
C ALA A 78 39.80 -32.02 -26.50
N GLU A 79 40.12 -32.13 -25.21
CA GLU A 79 39.24 -31.72 -24.11
C GLU A 79 38.96 -30.21 -24.15
N HIS A 80 39.99 -29.37 -24.30
CA HIS A 80 39.79 -27.93 -24.48
C HIS A 80 38.94 -27.57 -25.71
N CYS A 81 39.09 -28.32 -26.81
CA CYS A 81 38.26 -28.15 -28.01
C CYS A 81 36.80 -28.50 -27.72
N ARG A 82 36.55 -29.62 -27.02
CA ARG A 82 35.22 -30.04 -26.59
C ARG A 82 34.55 -28.96 -25.72
N ASP A 83 35.24 -28.46 -24.70
CA ASP A 83 34.70 -27.43 -23.81
C ASP A 83 34.36 -26.15 -24.56
N THR A 84 35.23 -25.73 -25.48
CA THR A 84 35.00 -24.54 -26.31
C THR A 84 33.76 -24.73 -27.20
N LEU A 85 33.62 -25.88 -27.84
CA LEU A 85 32.47 -26.18 -28.70
C LEU A 85 31.17 -26.31 -27.90
N GLN A 86 31.22 -26.90 -26.70
CA GLN A 86 30.09 -26.97 -25.78
C GLN A 86 29.63 -25.57 -25.36
N LEU A 87 30.57 -24.69 -25.00
CA LEU A 87 30.29 -23.29 -24.67
C LEU A 87 29.64 -22.55 -25.84
N VAL A 88 30.15 -22.70 -27.06
CA VAL A 88 29.56 -22.08 -28.26
C VAL A 88 28.15 -22.60 -28.50
N MET A 89 27.90 -23.90 -28.28
CA MET A 89 26.59 -24.49 -28.41
C MET A 89 25.60 -23.99 -27.36
N ASP A 90 26.00 -23.95 -26.08
CA ASP A 90 25.16 -23.46 -25.00
C ASP A 90 24.84 -21.97 -25.19
N ASN A 91 25.84 -21.16 -25.61
CA ASN A 91 25.61 -19.75 -25.99
C ASN A 91 24.60 -19.60 -27.13
N ALA A 92 24.65 -20.48 -28.15
CA ALA A 92 23.69 -20.43 -29.26
C ALA A 92 22.27 -20.79 -28.80
N VAL A 93 22.13 -21.82 -27.97
CA VAL A 93 20.85 -22.23 -27.38
C VAL A 93 20.28 -21.10 -26.50
N ASP A 94 21.11 -20.46 -25.69
CA ASP A 94 20.70 -19.34 -24.84
C ASP A 94 20.34 -18.09 -25.67
N THR A 95 21.05 -17.84 -26.76
CA THR A 95 20.71 -16.73 -27.67
C THR A 95 19.34 -16.93 -28.31
N VAL A 96 19.02 -18.14 -28.78
CA VAL A 96 17.69 -18.44 -29.33
C VAL A 96 16.63 -18.43 -28.23
N LYS A 97 16.95 -18.88 -27.02
CA LYS A 97 16.06 -18.77 -25.85
C LYS A 97 15.73 -17.31 -25.53
N ASN A 98 16.71 -16.41 -25.58
CA ASN A 98 16.47 -14.98 -25.39
C ASN A 98 15.56 -14.40 -26.48
N LYS A 99 15.70 -14.84 -27.73
CA LYS A 99 14.75 -14.46 -28.80
C LYS A 99 13.32 -14.93 -28.56
N ILE A 100 13.14 -16.09 -27.93
CA ILE A 100 11.81 -16.55 -27.48
C ILE A 100 11.27 -15.58 -26.42
N LEU A 101 12.08 -15.24 -25.40
CA LEU A 101 11.68 -14.30 -24.35
C LEU A 101 11.32 -12.92 -24.91
N ASP A 102 12.13 -12.38 -25.83
CA ASP A 102 11.85 -11.12 -26.52
C ASP A 102 10.49 -11.16 -27.21
N LEU A 103 10.17 -12.26 -27.91
CA LEU A 103 8.90 -12.41 -28.61
C LEU A 103 7.71 -12.52 -27.65
N LEU A 104 7.86 -13.24 -26.53
CA LEU A 104 6.86 -13.27 -25.46
C LEU A 104 6.63 -11.86 -24.89
N GLU A 105 7.70 -11.09 -24.67
CA GLU A 105 7.60 -9.72 -24.17
C GLU A 105 6.90 -8.80 -25.19
N ILE A 106 7.14 -8.97 -26.49
CA ILE A 106 6.42 -8.24 -27.54
C ILE A 106 4.91 -8.51 -27.47
N VAL A 107 4.50 -9.78 -27.31
CA VAL A 107 3.07 -10.14 -27.15
C VAL A 107 2.46 -9.41 -25.97
N VAL A 108 3.11 -9.48 -24.80
CA VAL A 108 2.62 -8.85 -23.57
C VAL A 108 2.61 -7.31 -23.68
N ASN A 109 3.60 -6.73 -24.34
CA ASN A 109 3.65 -5.30 -24.63
C ASN A 109 2.50 -4.86 -25.55
N LYS A 110 2.09 -5.68 -26.51
CA LYS A 110 0.91 -5.40 -27.37
C LYS A 110 -0.42 -5.55 -26.61
N MET A 111 -0.49 -6.42 -25.60
CA MET A 111 -1.67 -6.51 -24.71
C MET A 111 -1.79 -5.33 -23.73
N SER A 112 -0.66 -4.69 -23.40
CA SER A 112 -0.57 -3.67 -22.35
C SER A 112 -1.52 -2.46 -22.50
N PRO A 113 -1.73 -1.88 -23.71
CA PRO A 113 -2.67 -0.77 -23.88
C PRO A 113 -4.10 -1.14 -23.51
N SER A 114 -4.56 -2.34 -23.91
CA SER A 114 -5.90 -2.84 -23.57
C SER A 114 -6.03 -3.09 -22.07
N ILE A 115 -5.04 -3.74 -21.45
CA ILE A 115 -5.00 -3.97 -19.99
C ILE A 115 -5.09 -2.65 -19.23
N CYS A 116 -4.26 -1.67 -19.60
CA CYS A 116 -4.24 -0.35 -18.97
C CYS A 116 -5.59 0.37 -19.12
N ARG A 117 -6.18 0.34 -20.32
CA ARG A 117 -7.50 0.92 -20.58
C ARG A 117 -8.58 0.28 -19.72
N PHE A 118 -8.68 -1.05 -19.71
CA PHE A 118 -9.67 -1.77 -18.90
C PHE A 118 -9.48 -1.54 -17.40
N LEU A 119 -8.24 -1.46 -16.91
CA LEU A 119 -7.95 -1.11 -15.52
C LEU A 119 -8.45 0.28 -15.16
N MET A 120 -8.21 1.28 -16.01
CA MET A 120 -8.67 2.65 -15.79
C MET A 120 -10.21 2.74 -15.84
N GLU A 121 -10.84 2.14 -16.85
CA GLU A 121 -12.31 2.10 -16.96
C GLU A 121 -12.95 1.41 -15.75
N GLY A 122 -12.35 0.31 -15.29
CA GLY A 122 -12.82 -0.40 -14.10
C GLY A 122 -12.67 0.39 -12.81
N ALA A 123 -11.64 1.21 -12.70
CA ALA A 123 -11.45 2.07 -11.55
C ALA A 123 -12.37 3.32 -11.57
N GLU A 124 -12.72 3.85 -12.75
CA GLU A 124 -13.55 5.06 -12.88
C GLU A 124 -15.06 4.83 -12.65
N LEU A 125 -15.59 3.66 -12.97
CA LEU A 125 -17.03 3.40 -12.92
C LEU A 125 -17.50 3.23 -11.46
N LEU A 126 -18.32 4.17 -11.00
CA LEU A 126 -18.98 4.16 -9.70
C LEU A 126 -20.09 3.09 -9.68
N ASN A 127 -19.90 1.99 -8.94
CA ASN A 127 -20.98 1.09 -8.48
C ASN A 127 -22.11 0.78 -9.49
N GLN A 128 -21.78 0.58 -10.76
CA GLN A 128 -22.73 0.11 -11.78
C GLN A 128 -22.09 -1.06 -12.52
N ASP A 129 -22.38 -2.23 -11.98
CA ASP A 129 -22.11 -3.58 -12.47
C ASP A 129 -20.63 -3.99 -12.55
N SER A 130 -20.36 -5.21 -12.07
CA SER A 130 -19.07 -5.93 -12.11
C SER A 130 -18.41 -6.00 -13.50
N ASN A 131 -19.14 -5.58 -14.54
CA ASN A 131 -18.84 -5.68 -15.95
C ASN A 131 -17.47 -5.14 -16.38
N SER A 132 -16.88 -4.17 -15.68
CA SER A 132 -15.61 -3.56 -16.08
C SER A 132 -14.39 -4.39 -15.67
N VAL A 133 -14.38 -4.93 -14.44
CA VAL A 133 -13.40 -5.94 -14.03
C VAL A 133 -13.62 -7.21 -14.83
N ASP A 134 -14.89 -7.59 -15.07
CA ASP A 134 -15.23 -8.75 -15.90
C ASP A 134 -14.66 -8.62 -17.33
N ARG A 135 -14.66 -7.42 -17.93
CA ARG A 135 -14.01 -7.17 -19.23
C ARG A 135 -12.50 -7.39 -19.21
N LEU A 136 -11.80 -6.91 -18.17
CA LEU A 136 -10.37 -7.15 -18.02
C LEU A 136 -10.09 -8.65 -17.87
N MET A 137 -10.88 -9.32 -17.03
CA MET A 137 -10.74 -10.75 -16.77
C MET A 137 -11.03 -11.56 -18.03
N GLN A 138 -12.13 -11.27 -18.73
CA GLN A 138 -12.48 -11.92 -19.98
C GLN A 138 -11.40 -11.71 -21.04
N TYR A 139 -10.88 -10.49 -21.19
CA TYR A 139 -9.80 -10.21 -22.11
C TYR A 139 -8.53 -11.02 -21.77
N LEU A 140 -8.12 -11.05 -20.50
CA LEU A 140 -6.97 -11.85 -20.08
C LEU A 140 -7.22 -13.34 -20.30
N ASP A 141 -8.41 -13.84 -19.96
CA ASP A 141 -8.79 -15.25 -20.09
C ASP A 141 -8.80 -15.70 -21.55
N GLU A 142 -9.44 -14.96 -22.47
CA GLU A 142 -9.47 -15.28 -23.91
C GLU A 142 -8.05 -15.39 -24.50
N ASN A 143 -7.18 -14.46 -24.14
CA ASN A 143 -5.79 -14.45 -24.60
C ASN A 143 -4.97 -15.58 -23.96
N LEU A 144 -5.14 -15.84 -22.66
CA LEU A 144 -4.42 -16.90 -21.95
C LEU A 144 -4.90 -18.30 -22.35
N VAL A 145 -6.17 -18.49 -22.67
CA VAL A 145 -6.69 -19.75 -23.24
C VAL A 145 -6.06 -20.03 -24.60
N THR A 146 -5.92 -19.01 -25.45
CA THR A 146 -5.24 -19.14 -26.74
C THR A 146 -3.76 -19.50 -26.55
N LEU A 147 -3.08 -18.84 -25.61
CA LEU A 147 -1.69 -19.13 -25.27
C LEU A 147 -1.53 -20.55 -24.69
N HIS A 148 -2.38 -20.94 -23.75
CA HIS A 148 -2.34 -22.26 -23.10
C HIS A 148 -2.60 -23.40 -24.08
N SER A 149 -3.55 -23.21 -24.99
CA SER A 149 -3.92 -24.25 -25.96
C SER A 149 -2.89 -24.45 -27.07
N GLN A 150 -2.13 -23.41 -27.41
CA GLN A 150 -1.22 -23.43 -28.56
C GLN A 150 0.26 -23.42 -28.19
N LEU A 151 0.69 -22.92 -27.02
CA LEU A 151 2.11 -22.89 -26.63
C LEU A 151 2.55 -24.18 -25.95
N ASN A 152 3.86 -24.48 -26.08
CA ASN A 152 4.50 -25.49 -25.25
C ASN A 152 4.40 -25.11 -23.75
N PRO A 153 4.26 -26.09 -22.82
CA PRO A 153 4.09 -25.82 -21.39
C PRO A 153 5.15 -24.88 -20.78
N ASP A 154 6.43 -25.08 -21.12
CA ASP A 154 7.52 -24.24 -20.65
C ASP A 154 7.38 -22.76 -21.09
N ASN A 155 6.87 -22.53 -22.31
CA ASN A 155 6.68 -21.19 -22.84
C ASN A 155 5.39 -20.56 -22.32
N PHE A 156 4.37 -21.36 -22.04
CA PHE A 156 3.16 -20.90 -21.34
C PHE A 156 3.49 -20.42 -19.92
N ASP A 157 4.25 -21.19 -19.15
CA ASP A 157 4.68 -20.78 -17.80
C ASP A 157 5.51 -19.49 -17.84
N ARG A 158 6.39 -19.35 -18.84
CA ARG A 158 7.16 -18.11 -19.03
C ARG A 158 6.27 -16.92 -19.32
N ILE A 159 5.36 -17.02 -20.30
CA ILE A 159 4.51 -15.88 -20.65
C ILE A 159 3.54 -15.53 -19.53
N LEU A 160 3.03 -16.51 -18.78
CA LEU A 160 2.16 -16.26 -17.64
C LEU A 160 2.85 -15.38 -16.58
N ASN A 161 4.13 -15.66 -16.28
CA ASN A 161 4.93 -14.83 -15.38
C ASN A 161 5.16 -13.42 -15.95
N ILE A 162 5.51 -13.30 -17.24
CA ILE A 162 5.72 -12.00 -17.90
C ILE A 162 4.43 -11.17 -17.89
N VAL A 163 3.27 -11.78 -18.15
CA VAL A 163 1.96 -11.12 -18.08
C VAL A 163 1.70 -10.62 -16.66
N PHE A 164 1.93 -11.45 -15.63
CA PHE A 164 1.72 -11.07 -14.25
C PHE A 164 2.60 -9.87 -13.83
N GLU A 165 3.89 -9.93 -14.12
CA GLU A 165 4.83 -8.83 -13.85
C GLU A 165 4.42 -7.55 -14.59
N LYS A 166 3.99 -7.67 -15.86
CA LYS A 166 3.54 -6.52 -16.65
C LYS A 166 2.26 -5.91 -16.08
N VAL A 167 1.26 -6.73 -15.71
CA VAL A 167 0.02 -6.26 -15.10
C VAL A 167 0.32 -5.53 -13.79
N ALA A 168 1.20 -6.07 -12.93
CA ALA A 168 1.62 -5.43 -11.70
C ALA A 168 2.26 -4.06 -11.95
N LYS A 169 3.15 -3.95 -12.96
CA LYS A 169 3.76 -2.69 -13.37
C LYS A 169 2.72 -1.69 -13.89
N ILE A 170 1.78 -2.11 -14.72
CA ILE A 170 0.71 -1.25 -15.23
C ILE A 170 -0.14 -0.71 -14.06
N ILE A 171 -0.48 -1.55 -13.08
CA ILE A 171 -1.23 -1.09 -11.90
C ILE A 171 -0.41 -0.06 -11.11
N TYR A 172 0.89 -0.28 -10.92
CA TYR A 172 1.77 0.69 -10.27
C TYR A 172 1.74 2.05 -11.00
N ASP A 173 1.95 2.04 -12.32
CA ASP A 173 1.95 3.25 -13.15
C ASP A 173 0.58 3.96 -13.11
N VAL A 174 -0.52 3.19 -13.11
CA VAL A 174 -1.88 3.72 -12.95
C VAL A 174 -2.06 4.36 -11.57
N VAL A 175 -1.57 3.74 -10.50
CA VAL A 175 -1.62 4.30 -9.14
C VAL A 175 -0.84 5.60 -9.07
N GLU A 176 0.40 5.66 -9.54
CA GLU A 176 1.20 6.88 -9.55
C GLU A 176 0.54 8.00 -10.36
N SER A 177 0.09 7.70 -11.59
CA SER A 177 -0.62 8.69 -12.41
C SER A 177 -1.92 9.17 -11.76
N SER A 178 -2.61 8.30 -11.03
CA SER A 178 -3.88 8.62 -10.36
C SER A 178 -3.68 9.44 -9.11
N LEU A 179 -2.56 9.24 -8.41
CA LEU A 179 -2.12 10.12 -7.33
C LEU A 179 -1.82 11.51 -7.91
N GLU A 180 -1.02 11.65 -8.96
CA GLU A 180 -0.76 12.96 -9.56
C GLU A 180 -2.05 13.72 -9.95
N LYS A 181 -3.04 12.99 -10.49
CA LYS A 181 -4.34 13.53 -10.90
C LYS A 181 -5.35 13.72 -9.77
N ARG A 182 -5.01 13.37 -8.53
CA ARG A 182 -5.89 13.47 -7.35
C ARG A 182 -7.24 12.80 -7.52
N ARG A 183 -7.24 11.56 -8.01
CA ARG A 183 -8.45 10.75 -8.16
C ARG A 183 -9.16 10.54 -6.81
N PRO A 184 -10.49 10.34 -6.81
CA PRO A 184 -11.25 10.17 -5.56
C PRO A 184 -10.96 8.82 -4.88
N PRO A 185 -11.27 8.65 -3.59
CA PRO A 185 -11.03 7.39 -2.87
C PRO A 185 -11.70 6.16 -3.50
N SER A 186 -12.91 6.32 -4.05
CA SER A 186 -13.63 5.25 -4.76
C SER A 186 -12.80 4.65 -5.90
N PHE A 187 -12.03 5.47 -6.62
CA PHE A 187 -11.15 5.01 -7.69
C PHE A 187 -10.08 4.04 -7.16
N PHE A 188 -9.41 4.39 -6.06
CA PHE A 188 -8.39 3.54 -5.46
C PHE A 188 -8.99 2.30 -4.80
N ALA A 189 -10.17 2.40 -4.20
CA ALA A 189 -10.91 1.27 -3.65
C ALA A 189 -11.29 0.25 -4.75
N ASN A 190 -11.78 0.73 -5.88
CA ASN A 190 -12.09 -0.10 -7.05
C ASN A 190 -10.82 -0.77 -7.58
N LEU A 191 -9.72 -0.02 -7.74
CA LEU A 191 -8.45 -0.57 -8.20
C LEU A 191 -7.88 -1.61 -7.23
N LYS A 192 -8.09 -1.44 -5.91
CA LYS A 192 -7.76 -2.45 -4.89
C LYS A 192 -8.55 -3.73 -5.09
N GLN A 193 -9.84 -3.62 -5.38
CA GLN A 193 -10.68 -4.79 -5.64
C GLN A 193 -10.22 -5.51 -6.91
N THR A 194 -9.92 -4.78 -7.98
CA THR A 194 -9.35 -5.34 -9.21
C THR A 194 -8.03 -6.06 -8.96
N LEU A 195 -7.12 -5.45 -8.18
CA LEU A 195 -5.86 -6.07 -7.78
C LEU A 195 -6.08 -7.41 -7.06
N LYS A 196 -7.04 -7.47 -6.12
CA LYS A 196 -7.36 -8.73 -5.42
C LYS A 196 -7.85 -9.82 -6.37
N VAL A 197 -8.73 -9.47 -7.31
CA VAL A 197 -9.24 -10.42 -8.32
C VAL A 197 -8.10 -10.92 -9.21
N LEU A 198 -7.24 -10.01 -9.69
CA LEU A 198 -6.07 -10.36 -10.51
C LEU A 198 -5.09 -11.27 -9.76
N ILE A 199 -4.78 -10.95 -8.49
CA ILE A 199 -3.96 -11.83 -7.65
C ILE A 199 -4.59 -13.21 -7.52
N GLY A 200 -5.91 -13.29 -7.33
CA GLY A 200 -6.64 -14.56 -7.29
C GLY A 200 -6.56 -15.34 -8.62
N PHE A 201 -6.65 -14.64 -9.75
CA PHE A 201 -6.61 -15.24 -11.09
C PHE A 201 -5.24 -15.84 -11.44
N PHE A 202 -4.14 -15.15 -11.13
CA PHE A 202 -2.79 -15.65 -11.42
C PHE A 202 -2.25 -16.63 -10.39
N LYS A 203 -2.87 -16.74 -9.20
CA LYS A 203 -2.53 -17.75 -8.18
C LYS A 203 -3.14 -19.12 -8.51
N GLN A 204 -2.64 -19.79 -9.54
CA GLN A 204 -2.91 -21.21 -9.82
C GLN A 204 -1.82 -22.15 -9.26
N GLY A 205 -1.23 -21.83 -8.10
CA GLY A 205 -0.23 -22.67 -7.44
C GLY A 205 0.32 -22.08 -6.13
N ASP A 206 1.07 -22.90 -5.39
CA ASP A 206 1.54 -22.64 -4.01
C ASP A 206 2.78 -21.72 -3.91
N LYS A 207 3.08 -20.94 -4.97
CA LYS A 207 4.22 -20.02 -4.98
C LYS A 207 3.78 -18.62 -4.51
N PRO A 208 4.42 -18.04 -3.49
CA PRO A 208 4.14 -16.66 -3.09
C PRO A 208 4.63 -15.69 -4.18
N THR A 209 3.71 -15.16 -4.96
CA THR A 209 3.96 -14.13 -6.00
C THR A 209 3.99 -12.70 -5.46
N THR A 210 4.02 -12.53 -4.13
CA THR A 210 4.06 -11.21 -3.48
C THR A 210 5.49 -10.68 -3.44
N ASN A 211 5.85 -9.93 -4.47
CA ASN A 211 7.05 -9.09 -4.48
C ASN A 211 6.81 -7.80 -3.68
N GLU A 212 7.88 -7.14 -3.24
CA GLU A 212 7.83 -5.85 -2.51
C GLU A 212 6.99 -4.77 -3.21
N VAL A 213 6.98 -4.80 -4.55
CA VAL A 213 6.16 -3.91 -5.40
C VAL A 213 4.67 -4.13 -5.15
N MET A 214 4.21 -5.38 -5.07
CA MET A 214 2.79 -5.70 -4.87
C MET A 214 2.31 -5.29 -3.48
N GLU A 215 3.15 -5.48 -2.46
CA GLU A 215 2.83 -5.00 -1.12
C GLU A 215 2.77 -3.47 -1.07
N ARG A 216 3.67 -2.78 -1.78
CA ARG A 216 3.64 -1.31 -1.86
C ARG A 216 2.37 -0.83 -2.56
N ILE A 217 1.96 -1.46 -3.66
CA ILE A 217 0.69 -1.15 -4.34
C ILE A 217 -0.48 -1.37 -3.40
N ASP A 218 -0.57 -2.53 -2.73
CA ASP A 218 -1.69 -2.82 -1.82
C ASP A 218 -1.76 -1.82 -0.66
N ARG A 219 -0.62 -1.43 -0.07
CA ARG A 219 -0.57 -0.38 0.96
C ARG A 219 -1.09 0.96 0.45
N LEU A 220 -0.62 1.42 -0.72
CA LEU A 220 -1.06 2.69 -1.32
C LEU A 220 -2.57 2.66 -1.64
N LEU A 221 -3.04 1.61 -2.32
CA LEU A 221 -4.44 1.45 -2.66
C LEU A 221 -5.35 1.37 -1.43
N THR A 222 -4.89 0.69 -0.37
CA THR A 222 -5.59 0.64 0.90
C THR A 222 -5.77 2.04 1.45
N LEU A 223 -4.68 2.79 1.58
CA LEU A 223 -4.68 4.08 2.25
C LEU A 223 -5.46 5.15 1.48
N TYR A 224 -5.23 5.24 0.16
CA TYR A 224 -5.90 6.22 -0.68
C TYR A 224 -7.35 5.81 -1.00
N GLY A 225 -7.70 4.53 -0.84
CA GLY A 225 -9.06 4.02 -0.97
C GLY A 225 -9.96 4.21 0.25
N LEU A 226 -9.41 4.57 1.42
CA LEU A 226 -10.21 4.81 2.64
C LEU A 226 -11.13 6.02 2.49
N GLU A 227 -12.27 6.03 3.19
CA GLU A 227 -13.02 7.27 3.35
C GLU A 227 -12.29 8.25 4.28
N THR A 228 -12.67 9.53 4.27
CA THR A 228 -11.91 10.56 4.98
C THR A 228 -11.97 10.38 6.49
N TRP A 229 -13.08 9.86 7.01
CA TRP A 229 -13.21 9.48 8.41
C TRP A 229 -12.28 8.33 8.80
N ASP A 230 -12.22 7.28 7.98
CA ASP A 230 -11.34 6.14 8.22
C ASP A 230 -9.86 6.56 8.13
N LEU A 231 -9.53 7.44 7.19
CA LEU A 231 -8.16 7.96 7.05
C LEU A 231 -7.76 8.85 8.24
N ILE A 232 -8.67 9.67 8.77
CA ILE A 232 -8.44 10.42 10.02
C ILE A 232 -8.23 9.47 11.20
N THR A 233 -8.99 8.38 11.25
CA THR A 233 -8.82 7.34 12.27
C THR A 233 -7.45 6.69 12.17
N GLN A 234 -6.99 6.39 10.95
CA GLN A 234 -5.65 5.86 10.72
C GLN A 234 -4.55 6.80 11.24
N VAL A 235 -4.68 8.11 11.06
CA VAL A 235 -3.74 9.09 11.64
C VAL A 235 -3.75 9.03 13.17
N HIS A 236 -4.91 8.86 13.80
CA HIS A 236 -4.99 8.71 15.26
C HIS A 236 -4.35 7.41 15.76
N LEU A 237 -4.50 6.30 15.03
CA LEU A 237 -3.85 5.03 15.35
C LEU A 237 -2.33 5.10 15.22
N GLU A 238 -1.82 5.73 14.14
CA GLU A 238 -0.40 6.02 13.98
C GLU A 238 0.13 6.86 15.15
N ARG A 239 -0.64 7.88 15.55
CA ARG A 239 -0.29 8.75 16.67
C ARG A 239 -0.25 8.01 18.02
N LEU A 240 -1.20 7.10 18.27
CA LEU A 240 -1.18 6.23 19.45
C LEU A 240 0.10 5.37 19.46
N LYS A 241 0.49 4.80 18.32
CA LYS A 241 1.70 3.98 18.21
C LYS A 241 2.95 4.78 18.55
N GLU A 242 3.09 5.98 17.98
CA GLU A 242 4.19 6.90 18.31
C GLU A 242 4.25 7.24 19.81
N GLN A 243 3.08 7.42 20.46
CA GLN A 243 3.04 7.71 21.89
C GLN A 243 3.49 6.56 22.77
N ARG A 244 3.21 5.31 22.36
CA ARG A 244 3.67 4.11 23.10
C ARG A 244 5.18 3.97 23.08
N GLU A 245 5.82 4.43 22.01
CA GLU A 245 7.27 4.38 21.84
C GLU A 245 8.00 5.52 22.58
N LEU A 246 7.27 6.49 23.17
CA LEU A 246 7.88 7.56 23.95
C LEU A 246 8.56 7.02 25.21
N THR A 247 9.85 7.29 25.35
CA THR A 247 10.62 6.94 26.55
C THR A 247 10.36 7.94 27.69
N THR A 248 10.34 9.24 27.38
CA THR A 248 10.28 10.34 28.37
C THR A 248 9.04 11.24 28.23
N PRO A 249 8.38 11.66 29.33
CA PRO A 249 7.22 12.56 29.31
C PRO A 249 7.64 14.04 29.26
N THR A 250 8.11 14.52 28.10
CA THR A 250 8.68 15.88 27.95
C THR A 250 7.69 17.02 28.11
N LEU A 251 6.38 16.77 27.91
CA LEU A 251 5.31 17.78 28.06
C LEU A 251 4.46 17.57 29.32
N GLY A 252 4.93 16.71 30.23
CA GLY A 252 4.20 16.32 31.42
C GLY A 252 3.47 14.99 31.26
N MET A 253 2.74 14.63 32.30
CA MET A 253 2.08 13.33 32.42
C MET A 253 0.69 13.53 33.02
N LEU A 254 -0.30 12.88 32.44
CA LEU A 254 -1.69 12.86 32.89
C LEU A 254 -1.97 11.53 33.58
N THR A 255 -2.61 11.56 34.75
CA THR A 255 -3.04 10.35 35.47
C THR A 255 -4.55 10.24 35.40
N VAL A 256 -5.04 9.08 34.93
CA VAL A 256 -6.47 8.79 34.81
C VAL A 256 -6.81 7.42 35.38
N LYS A 257 -8.08 7.20 35.71
CA LYS A 257 -8.66 5.85 35.85
C LYS A 257 -9.82 5.69 34.88
N LEU A 258 -9.95 4.49 34.33
CA LEU A 258 -10.91 4.18 33.29
C LEU A 258 -11.62 2.87 33.60
N GLN A 259 -12.91 2.79 33.30
CA GLN A 259 -13.71 1.60 33.53
C GLN A 259 -14.90 1.58 32.57
N PHE A 260 -15.21 0.42 32.02
CA PHE A 260 -16.50 0.16 31.39
C PHE A 260 -17.41 -0.57 32.38
N VAL A 261 -18.59 0.00 32.62
CA VAL A 261 -19.67 -0.65 33.38
C VAL A 261 -20.86 -0.77 32.44
N HIS A 262 -21.09 -1.98 31.93
CA HIS A 262 -21.96 -2.16 30.75
C HIS A 262 -21.56 -1.17 29.64
N ASP A 263 -22.52 -0.47 29.03
CA ASP A 263 -22.26 0.49 27.97
C ASP A 263 -21.96 1.91 28.49
N THR A 264 -21.65 2.05 29.78
CA THR A 264 -21.21 3.30 30.38
C THR A 264 -19.69 3.32 30.52
N LEU A 265 -19.05 4.28 29.86
CA LEU A 265 -17.63 4.61 30.08
C LEU A 265 -17.50 5.56 31.26
N ARG A 266 -16.81 5.13 32.32
CA ARG A 266 -16.44 5.95 33.47
C ARG A 266 -14.98 6.38 33.38
N ILE A 267 -14.74 7.66 33.64
CA ILE A 267 -13.44 8.31 33.50
C ILE A 267 -13.18 9.17 34.73
N GLU A 268 -12.10 8.90 35.44
CA GLU A 268 -11.57 9.80 36.47
C GLU A 268 -10.33 10.49 35.90
N VAL A 269 -10.38 11.81 35.76
CA VAL A 269 -9.19 12.61 35.49
C VAL A 269 -8.62 13.03 36.84
N MET A 270 -7.53 12.36 37.27
CA MET A 270 -6.99 12.55 38.61
C MET A 270 -6.12 13.80 38.70
N ASN A 271 -5.01 13.83 37.94
CA ASN A 271 -4.05 14.92 37.99
C ASN A 271 -3.23 15.00 36.72
N ALA A 272 -2.57 16.14 36.52
CA ALA A 272 -1.42 16.22 35.63
C ALA A 272 -0.20 16.70 36.41
N ARG A 273 1.00 16.30 35.98
CA ARG A 273 2.27 16.68 36.60
C ARG A 273 3.31 17.08 35.57
N ASN A 274 4.21 17.99 35.98
CA ASN A 274 5.29 18.52 35.14
C ASN A 274 4.78 19.08 33.81
N LEU A 275 3.62 19.76 33.82
CA LEU A 275 3.14 20.44 32.63
C LEU A 275 4.14 21.52 32.21
N ARG A 276 4.46 21.57 30.92
CA ARG A 276 5.35 22.59 30.38
C ARG A 276 4.59 23.92 30.27
N PRO A 277 5.10 25.03 30.84
CA PRO A 277 4.47 26.34 30.70
C PRO A 277 4.35 26.75 29.23
N ALA A 278 3.20 27.29 28.85
CA ALA A 278 3.01 27.98 27.56
C ALA A 278 3.64 29.39 27.58
N ASP A 279 3.60 30.05 28.75
CA ASP A 279 3.90 31.49 28.89
C ASP A 279 5.26 31.80 29.55
N ASN A 280 5.84 32.95 29.18
CA ASN A 280 7.02 33.56 29.80
C ASN A 280 6.87 33.81 31.32
N ASN A 281 5.64 33.79 31.85
CA ASN A 281 5.36 33.94 33.28
C ASN A 281 5.55 32.63 34.08
N GLY A 282 5.78 31.49 33.42
CA GLY A 282 6.12 30.22 34.07
C GLY A 282 4.94 29.47 34.71
N SER A 283 3.68 29.83 34.43
CA SER A 283 2.48 29.14 34.95
C SER A 283 1.45 28.90 33.84
N CYS A 284 0.68 27.81 33.94
CA CYS A 284 -0.47 27.51 33.08
C CYS A 284 -1.77 27.49 33.88
N ASP A 285 -2.88 27.75 33.21
CA ASP A 285 -4.26 27.52 33.67
C ASP A 285 -4.82 26.23 33.01
N PRO A 286 -4.33 25.03 33.36
CA PRO A 286 -4.67 23.81 32.62
C PRO A 286 -6.10 23.33 32.84
N TYR A 287 -6.64 22.70 31.80
CA TYR A 287 -7.81 21.83 31.84
C TYR A 287 -7.67 20.70 30.83
N VAL A 288 -8.45 19.63 31.00
CA VAL A 288 -8.46 18.46 30.14
C VAL A 288 -9.80 18.35 29.40
N LYS A 289 -9.75 18.11 28.10
CA LYS A 289 -10.92 17.73 27.27
C LYS A 289 -10.77 16.29 26.82
N VAL A 290 -11.83 15.51 27.00
CA VAL A 290 -11.88 14.10 26.58
C VAL A 290 -12.67 13.99 25.28
N HIS A 291 -12.09 13.30 24.30
CA HIS A 291 -12.67 13.02 22.99
C HIS A 291 -12.70 11.52 22.75
N LEU A 292 -13.70 11.06 22.01
CA LEU A 292 -13.82 9.68 21.54
C LEU A 292 -13.59 9.66 20.03
N ILE A 293 -12.74 8.75 19.56
CA ILE A 293 -12.34 8.60 18.16
C ILE A 293 -12.71 7.18 17.72
N PRO A 294 -13.27 6.96 16.52
CA PRO A 294 -13.54 7.92 15.43
C PRO A 294 -14.69 8.90 15.71
N GLU A 295 -14.53 10.20 15.44
CA GLU A 295 -15.54 11.20 15.85
C GLU A 295 -16.92 11.00 15.18
N ASP A 296 -16.97 10.40 13.99
CA ASP A 296 -18.21 10.07 13.28
C ASP A 296 -19.03 8.97 13.97
N LYS A 297 -18.35 7.94 14.50
CA LYS A 297 -19.01 6.85 15.25
C LYS A 297 -19.54 7.32 16.60
N PHE A 298 -18.88 8.33 17.19
CA PHE A 298 -19.28 8.94 18.47
C PHE A 298 -20.02 10.27 18.29
N ALA A 299 -20.66 10.47 17.13
CA ALA A 299 -21.51 11.64 16.90
C ALA A 299 -22.61 11.74 17.97
N GLY A 300 -22.83 12.95 18.50
CA GLY A 300 -23.81 13.20 19.56
C GLY A 300 -23.34 12.88 20.99
N VAL A 301 -22.18 12.24 21.16
CA VAL A 301 -21.61 12.00 22.49
C VAL A 301 -21.01 13.29 23.05
N THR A 302 -21.45 13.68 24.25
CA THR A 302 -20.91 14.83 24.97
C THR A 302 -19.42 14.63 25.24
N ARG A 303 -18.60 15.65 24.96
CA ARG A 303 -17.15 15.66 25.18
C ARG A 303 -16.84 16.27 26.56
N PRO A 304 -16.52 15.47 27.60
CA PRO A 304 -16.31 16.01 28.94
C PRO A 304 -15.10 16.95 29.00
N ARG A 305 -15.17 17.89 29.94
CA ARG A 305 -14.11 18.86 30.21
C ARG A 305 -13.99 19.06 31.72
N THR A 306 -12.77 19.01 32.24
CA THR A 306 -12.47 19.37 33.63
C THR A 306 -12.61 20.88 33.86
N LYS A 307 -12.72 21.27 35.12
CA LYS A 307 -12.51 22.66 35.54
C LYS A 307 -11.08 23.09 35.23
N THR A 308 -10.93 24.39 35.05
CA THR A 308 -9.63 25.04 34.85
C THR A 308 -8.98 25.32 36.21
N HIS A 309 -7.75 24.88 36.40
CA HIS A 309 -6.95 25.18 37.60
C HIS A 309 -6.01 26.33 37.30
N LYS A 310 -6.11 27.44 38.04
CA LYS A 310 -5.30 28.63 37.74
C LYS A 310 -3.85 28.49 38.22
N ARG A 311 -2.90 28.91 37.37
CA ARG A 311 -1.46 29.02 37.63
C ARG A 311 -0.86 27.75 38.25
N ASN A 312 -1.24 26.59 37.74
CA ASN A 312 -0.90 25.30 38.33
C ASN A 312 -0.29 24.35 37.28
N LEU A 313 0.98 23.97 37.46
CA LEU A 313 1.66 22.98 36.61
C LEU A 313 1.49 21.53 37.12
N PHE A 314 0.86 21.38 38.30
CA PHE A 314 0.55 20.13 38.98
C PHE A 314 -0.94 20.09 39.38
N PRO A 315 -1.88 20.29 38.44
CA PRO A 315 -3.30 20.30 38.77
C PRO A 315 -3.76 18.95 39.31
N LEU A 316 -4.43 18.98 40.47
CA LEU A 316 -5.24 17.88 40.99
C LEU A 316 -6.68 18.14 40.55
N PHE A 317 -7.13 17.47 39.50
CA PHE A 317 -8.46 17.66 38.94
C PHE A 317 -9.50 16.90 39.77
N GLU A 318 -9.26 15.61 40.03
CA GLU A 318 -10.14 14.72 40.80
C GLU A 318 -11.60 14.75 40.29
N GLU A 319 -11.76 14.78 38.96
CA GLU A 319 -13.08 14.90 38.31
C GLU A 319 -13.49 13.60 37.63
N ASN A 320 -14.72 13.17 37.93
CA ASN A 320 -15.34 11.97 37.39
C ASN A 320 -16.36 12.29 36.30
N PHE A 321 -16.32 11.54 35.21
CA PHE A 321 -17.24 11.63 34.09
C PHE A 321 -17.83 10.25 33.77
N SER A 322 -19.12 10.23 33.44
CA SER A 322 -19.82 9.04 32.96
C SER A 322 -20.40 9.35 31.59
N ILE A 323 -20.02 8.57 30.59
CA ILE A 323 -20.47 8.70 29.21
C ILE A 323 -21.27 7.46 28.87
N GLN A 324 -22.56 7.63 28.57
CA GLN A 324 -23.39 6.55 28.07
C GLN A 324 -23.13 6.35 26.57
N LEU A 325 -22.74 5.14 26.19
CA LEU A 325 -22.57 4.72 24.80
C LEU A 325 -23.74 3.83 24.38
N THR A 326 -23.99 3.78 23.08
CA THR A 326 -24.75 2.67 22.50
C THR A 326 -23.89 1.41 22.47
N HIS A 327 -24.54 0.25 22.32
CA HIS A 327 -23.81 -1.01 22.15
C HIS A 327 -22.85 -0.97 20.95
N GLU A 328 -23.30 -0.42 19.81
CA GLU A 328 -22.47 -0.24 18.61
C GLU A 328 -21.25 0.67 18.84
N GLN A 329 -21.44 1.77 19.60
CA GLN A 329 -20.34 2.69 19.95
C GLN A 329 -19.30 2.04 20.85
N ARG A 330 -19.74 1.16 21.76
CA ARG A 330 -18.84 0.41 22.64
C ARG A 330 -18.00 -0.61 21.87
N GLU A 331 -18.59 -1.26 20.86
CA GLU A 331 -17.95 -2.33 20.09
C GLU A 331 -17.07 -1.82 18.92
N VAL A 332 -16.87 -0.51 18.80
CA VAL A 332 -15.96 0.06 17.80
C VAL A 332 -14.54 -0.48 18.02
N LYS A 333 -14.09 -1.35 17.10
CA LYS A 333 -12.81 -2.08 17.17
C LYS A 333 -11.59 -1.18 17.40
N ASP A 334 -11.53 -0.06 16.69
CA ASP A 334 -10.43 0.92 16.76
C ASP A 334 -10.82 2.16 17.59
N GLY A 335 -11.72 2.00 18.56
CA GLY A 335 -12.17 3.05 19.46
C GLY A 335 -11.04 3.56 20.36
N LEU A 336 -10.82 4.87 20.40
CA LEU A 336 -9.79 5.52 21.23
C LEU A 336 -10.36 6.63 22.10
N LEU A 337 -9.82 6.77 23.31
CA LEU A 337 -9.91 7.99 24.10
C LEU A 337 -8.75 8.91 23.76
N LEU A 338 -9.07 10.17 23.53
CA LEU A 338 -8.11 11.24 23.30
C LEU A 338 -8.28 12.32 24.38
N PHE A 339 -7.28 12.40 25.25
CA PHE A 339 -7.16 13.44 26.26
C PHE A 339 -6.37 14.61 25.69
N MET A 340 -6.96 15.79 25.63
CA MET A 340 -6.29 17.03 25.24
C MET A 340 -6.13 17.94 26.45
N VAL A 341 -4.88 18.22 26.82
CA VAL A 341 -4.53 19.18 27.86
C VAL A 341 -4.32 20.54 27.21
N LYS A 342 -5.04 21.55 27.70
CA LYS A 342 -5.01 22.91 27.17
C LYS A 342 -4.83 23.93 28.28
N ASP A 343 -4.19 25.03 27.94
CA ASP A 343 -4.09 26.22 28.78
C ASP A 343 -5.23 27.17 28.43
N GLN A 344 -5.92 27.73 29.43
CA GLN A 344 -6.96 28.72 29.22
C GLN A 344 -6.37 30.12 29.39
N ASP A 345 -6.34 30.92 28.33
CA ASP A 345 -5.77 32.27 28.40
C ASP A 345 -6.62 33.23 29.25
N TYR A 346 -6.00 34.34 29.66
CA TYR A 346 -6.66 35.44 30.37
C TYR A 346 -7.92 35.91 29.61
N PHE A 347 -9.02 36.11 30.36
CA PHE A 347 -10.39 36.36 29.86
C PHE A 347 -11.08 35.21 29.10
N GLY A 348 -10.40 34.08 28.93
CA GLY A 348 -10.98 32.84 28.40
C GLY A 348 -11.38 32.86 26.93
N MET A 349 -10.88 33.83 26.15
CA MET A 349 -11.19 33.98 24.73
C MET A 349 -10.41 33.00 23.83
N SER A 350 -9.26 32.53 24.29
CA SER A 350 -8.41 31.57 23.58
C SER A 350 -7.94 30.46 24.52
N SER A 351 -7.46 29.38 23.91
CA SER A 351 -6.83 28.29 24.65
C SER A 351 -5.65 27.74 23.86
N GLU A 352 -4.51 27.62 24.52
CA GLU A 352 -3.32 27.02 23.94
C GLU A 352 -3.30 25.51 24.15
N PHE A 353 -2.73 24.78 23.19
CA PHE A 353 -2.57 23.33 23.30
C PHE A 353 -1.26 22.97 24.00
N LEU A 354 -1.36 22.30 25.16
CA LEU A 354 -0.21 21.88 25.94
C LEU A 354 0.28 20.49 25.51
N GLY A 355 -0.65 19.56 25.28
CA GLY A 355 -0.33 18.21 24.81
C GLY A 355 -1.55 17.30 24.75
N GLU A 356 -1.36 16.12 24.16
CA GLU A 356 -2.40 15.09 24.08
C GLU A 356 -1.87 13.72 24.52
N ALA A 357 -2.79 12.85 24.89
CA ALA A 357 -2.54 11.43 25.12
C ALA A 357 -3.71 10.57 24.62
N TYR A 358 -3.39 9.41 24.08
CA TYR A 358 -4.34 8.42 23.59
C TYR A 358 -4.40 7.19 24.51
N TYR A 359 -5.58 6.58 24.62
CA TYR A 359 -5.76 5.28 25.27
C TYR A 359 -6.83 4.46 24.53
N PRO A 360 -6.56 3.22 24.10
CA PRO A 360 -7.52 2.45 23.32
C PRO A 360 -8.62 1.85 24.18
N PHE A 361 -9.82 1.72 23.62
CA PHE A 361 -10.98 1.13 24.31
C PHE A 361 -10.74 -0.33 24.66
N SER A 362 -10.01 -1.06 23.80
CA SER A 362 -9.68 -2.48 24.00
C SER A 362 -8.84 -2.74 25.26
N GLU A 363 -8.20 -1.72 25.83
CA GLU A 363 -7.39 -1.83 27.06
C GLU A 363 -8.11 -1.28 28.30
N ILE A 364 -9.38 -0.87 28.18
CA ILE A 364 -10.20 -0.43 29.32
C ILE A 364 -10.88 -1.65 29.94
N ALA A 365 -10.71 -1.83 31.25
CA ALA A 365 -11.31 -2.93 31.97
C ALA A 365 -12.84 -2.84 31.96
N SER A 366 -13.52 -3.95 31.63
CA SER A 366 -14.97 -4.09 31.82
C SER A 366 -15.25 -4.72 33.19
N THR A 367 -16.08 -4.08 33.99
CA THR A 367 -16.41 -4.51 35.34
C THR A 367 -17.92 -4.49 35.58
N THR A 368 -18.34 -4.94 36.78
CA THR A 368 -19.73 -4.85 37.24
C THR A 368 -20.00 -3.49 37.90
N MET A 369 -21.26 -3.23 38.26
CA MET A 369 -21.65 -2.03 39.01
C MET A 369 -21.11 -2.00 40.45
N GLU A 370 -20.67 -3.14 40.97
CA GLU A 370 -20.16 -3.29 42.34
C GLU A 370 -18.72 -2.78 42.47
N THR A 371 -17.94 -2.85 41.40
CA THR A 371 -16.56 -2.38 41.40
C THR A 371 -16.52 -0.87 41.21
N GLY A 372 -16.03 -0.16 42.22
CA GLY A 372 -15.84 1.30 42.15
C GLY A 372 -14.77 1.70 41.13
N LEU A 373 -14.85 2.94 40.64
CA LEU A 373 -13.78 3.49 39.79
C LEU A 373 -12.49 3.71 40.59
N GLU A 374 -12.63 3.90 41.90
CA GLU A 374 -11.54 4.11 42.85
C GLU A 374 -10.61 2.89 42.94
N GLU A 375 -11.15 1.69 42.72
CA GLU A 375 -10.43 0.41 42.73
C GLU A 375 -9.61 0.17 41.46
N MET A 376 -9.86 0.94 40.40
CA MET A 376 -9.14 0.79 39.14
C MET A 376 -7.69 1.24 39.24
N ALA A 377 -6.83 0.57 38.48
CA ALA A 377 -5.43 0.94 38.39
C ALA A 377 -5.27 2.35 37.80
N GLN A 378 -4.32 3.11 38.34
CA GLN A 378 -3.96 4.41 37.78
C GLN A 378 -3.21 4.22 36.47
N ILE A 379 -3.67 4.88 35.42
CA ILE A 379 -3.06 4.89 34.11
C ILE A 379 -2.27 6.19 33.96
N HIS A 380 -0.98 6.06 33.71
CA HIS A 380 -0.06 7.19 33.56
C HIS A 380 0.22 7.45 32.07
N LEU A 381 -0.41 8.49 31.54
CA LEU A 381 -0.36 8.87 30.14
C LEU A 381 0.70 9.96 29.90
N LYS A 382 1.67 9.68 29.02
CA LYS A 382 2.72 10.63 28.65
C LYS A 382 2.15 11.64 27.64
N LEU A 383 2.22 12.94 27.97
CA LEU A 383 1.75 13.97 27.06
C LEU A 383 2.78 14.24 25.96
N SER A 384 2.30 14.42 24.75
CA SER A 384 3.12 14.77 23.59
C SER A 384 2.35 15.63 22.59
N LYS A 385 3.06 16.25 21.65
CA LYS A 385 2.49 17.00 20.52
C LYS A 385 2.67 16.21 19.23
N PRO A 386 1.77 16.31 18.24
CA PRO A 386 2.00 15.75 16.91
C PRO A 386 3.34 16.23 16.35
N THR A 387 4.19 15.30 15.93
CA THR A 387 5.54 15.60 15.40
C THR A 387 5.70 15.13 13.96
N ASN A 388 5.10 14.00 13.62
CA ASN A 388 5.16 13.40 12.30
C ASN A 388 3.98 13.84 11.43
N PHE A 389 4.26 14.75 10.50
CA PHE A 389 3.29 15.21 9.49
C PHE A 389 3.57 14.62 8.10
N ASP A 390 4.62 13.81 7.99
CA ASP A 390 5.07 13.18 6.75
C ASP A 390 4.68 11.69 6.69
N SER A 391 3.85 11.22 7.62
CA SER A 391 3.29 9.87 7.58
C SER A 391 2.45 9.68 6.32
N ASP A 392 2.37 8.44 5.85
CA ASP A 392 1.62 8.14 4.63
C ASP A 392 0.15 8.54 4.77
N ALA A 393 -0.47 8.30 5.93
CA ALA A 393 -1.87 8.69 6.17
C ALA A 393 -2.05 10.21 6.14
N MET A 394 -1.09 10.98 6.66
CA MET A 394 -1.13 12.43 6.62
C MET A 394 -0.96 12.96 5.18
N LYS A 395 -0.07 12.35 4.38
CA LYS A 395 0.08 12.65 2.95
C LYS A 395 -1.19 12.33 2.17
N ALA A 396 -1.83 11.20 2.46
CA ALA A 396 -3.11 10.83 1.86
C ALA A 396 -4.24 11.79 2.22
N LEU A 397 -4.24 12.37 3.44
CA LEU A 397 -5.19 13.43 3.81
C LEU A 397 -4.90 14.74 3.09
N ASP A 398 -3.62 15.15 3.00
CA ASP A 398 -3.23 16.38 2.29
C ASP A 398 -3.61 16.32 0.81
N HIS A 399 -3.71 15.11 0.26
CA HIS A 399 -4.23 14.86 -1.08
C HIS A 399 -5.69 15.30 -1.28
N ARG A 400 -6.51 15.26 -0.22
CA ARG A 400 -7.95 15.53 -0.25
C ARG A 400 -8.26 17.02 -0.12
N GLN A 401 -7.58 17.85 -0.90
CA GLN A 401 -7.78 19.30 -0.88
C GLN A 401 -9.16 19.74 -1.40
N GLY A 402 -10.00 18.84 -1.91
CA GLY A 402 -11.42 19.15 -2.18
C GLY A 402 -12.29 19.12 -0.93
N GLU A 403 -11.87 18.38 0.10
CA GLU A 403 -12.74 18.00 1.21
C GLU A 403 -12.54 18.89 2.43
N LYS A 404 -13.64 19.50 2.89
CA LYS A 404 -13.63 20.38 4.07
C LYS A 404 -13.15 19.65 5.33
N LEU A 405 -13.58 18.40 5.52
CA LEU A 405 -13.22 17.59 6.68
C LEU A 405 -11.70 17.36 6.77
N ALA A 406 -11.07 16.95 5.66
CA ALA A 406 -9.63 16.74 5.59
C ALA A 406 -8.87 18.06 5.86
N LYS A 407 -9.27 19.16 5.21
CA LYS A 407 -8.66 20.49 5.44
C LYS A 407 -8.74 20.94 6.89
N ASP A 408 -9.92 20.85 7.48
CA ASP A 408 -10.15 21.28 8.86
C ASP A 408 -9.34 20.43 9.84
N PHE A 409 -9.24 19.12 9.60
CA PHE A 409 -8.40 18.23 10.39
C PHE A 409 -6.91 18.60 10.29
N ILE A 410 -6.37 18.75 9.08
CA ILE A 410 -4.96 19.11 8.86
C ILE A 410 -4.64 20.46 9.52
N LYS A 411 -5.52 21.45 9.38
CA LYS A 411 -5.36 22.77 10.01
C LYS A 411 -5.31 22.66 11.53
N ARG A 412 -6.20 21.86 12.13
CA ARG A 412 -6.20 21.59 13.58
C ARG A 412 -4.91 20.91 14.03
N GLN A 413 -4.42 19.90 13.30
CA GLN A 413 -3.17 19.24 13.65
C GLN A 413 -1.96 20.18 13.55
N LYS A 414 -1.86 20.98 12.48
CA LYS A 414 -0.79 21.99 12.33
C LYS A 414 -0.82 23.06 13.43
N SER A 415 -2.02 23.49 13.87
CA SER A 415 -2.14 24.46 14.99
C SER A 415 -1.66 23.93 16.35
N LYS A 416 -1.48 22.61 16.51
CA LYS A 416 -0.93 22.03 17.74
C LYS A 416 0.60 22.15 17.82
N GLN A 417 1.28 22.41 16.70
CA GLN A 417 2.73 22.64 16.65
C GLN A 417 3.12 24.08 16.93
N LEU A 418 2.41 25.03 16.33
CA LEU A 418 2.75 26.46 16.40
C LEU A 418 2.34 27.04 17.76
N PRO A 419 3.21 27.84 18.43
CA PRO A 419 2.72 28.76 19.44
C PRO A 419 1.71 29.71 18.78
N GLN A 420 0.51 29.86 19.35
CA GLN A 420 -0.50 30.72 18.75
C GLN A 420 0.01 32.17 18.73
N PRO A 421 -0.13 32.91 17.61
CA PRO A 421 0.30 34.31 17.56
C PRO A 421 -0.53 35.12 18.55
N LYS A 422 0.12 35.69 19.57
CA LYS A 422 -0.51 36.59 20.52
C LYS A 422 -0.77 37.92 19.85
N ILE A 423 -2.01 38.41 19.96
CA ILE A 423 -2.35 39.77 19.55
C ILE A 423 -1.76 40.70 20.62
N ASP A 424 -0.59 41.27 20.36
CA ASP A 424 -0.04 42.35 21.17
C ASP A 424 -0.91 43.59 20.99
N LYS A 425 -1.90 43.78 21.88
CA LYS A 425 -2.59 45.06 22.03
C LYS A 425 -1.86 45.95 23.04
N ASN A 426 -0.59 46.26 22.74
CA ASN A 426 0.17 47.32 23.41
C ASN A 426 0.65 48.39 22.41
N GLY A 427 -0.19 48.70 21.40
CA GLY A 427 -0.01 49.85 20.51
C GLY A 427 -1.10 50.89 20.78
N GLY A 428 -1.00 51.58 21.91
CA GLY A 428 -1.91 52.65 22.27
C GLY A 428 -1.25 53.63 23.23
N TYR A 429 -0.55 54.62 22.66
CA TYR A 429 -0.39 55.95 23.24
C TYR A 429 -0.47 56.98 22.11
#